data_AF-G4F7L2-F1
#
_entry.id   AF-G4F7L2-F1
#
_cell.length_a   1.000
_cell.length_b   1.000
_cell.length_c   1.000
_cell.angle_alpha   90.00
_cell.angle_beta   90.00
_cell.angle_gamma   90.00
#
_symmetry.space_group_name_H-M   'P 1'
#
loop_
_entity.id
_entity.type
_entity.pdbx_description
1 polymer ?
#
loop_
_entity_poly.entity_id
_entity_poly.type
_entity_poly.pdbx_seq_one_letter_code
_entity_poly.pdbx_strand_id
1 'polypeptide(L)'
;MDKRLKLIWMWIKKYKHPLRVLGGIFFGMGLLAAFFWISGFDIEPVAFSLGMMSSLFLASPSVAEYFLPDRKPVRDMSFEEILDFIPKTDPSEDWHGISREWASERFLKEDPRLRFRAKFIDDGIHCEDSTEDWANRHPDKRATGYWYELYYDGAFLDRFILVSVDGGRADLPPPDLQTKEISQFDYHSQRYMTI
;
A
#
# COMPACT_ATOMS: atom_id res chain seq x y z
N MET A 1 -20.42 -5.16 12.67
CA MET A 1 -20.32 -3.97 13.54
C MET A 1 -21.64 -3.23 13.55
N ASP A 2 -22.14 -2.85 14.72
CA ASP A 2 -23.37 -2.04 14.85
C ASP A 2 -23.26 -0.76 14.00
N LYS A 3 -24.32 -0.41 13.27
CA LYS A 3 -24.39 0.83 12.48
C LYS A 3 -24.06 2.07 13.33
N ARG A 4 -24.45 2.08 14.61
CA ARG A 4 -24.15 3.20 15.53
C ARG A 4 -22.65 3.31 15.83
N LEU A 5 -21.98 2.19 16.10
CA LEU A 5 -20.53 2.15 16.32
C LEU A 5 -19.77 2.62 15.08
N LYS A 6 -20.19 2.18 13.89
CA LYS A 6 -19.57 2.62 12.63
C LYS A 6 -19.67 4.14 12.43
N LEU A 7 -20.83 4.74 12.74
CA LEU A 7 -21.02 6.19 12.66
C LEU A 7 -20.09 6.96 13.61
N ILE A 8 -19.87 6.44 14.82
CA ILE A 8 -18.94 7.04 15.80
C ILE A 8 -17.51 7.01 15.27
N TRP A 9 -17.04 5.86 14.77
CA TRP A 9 -15.68 5.75 14.22
C TRP A 9 -15.46 6.65 13.01
N MET A 10 -16.43 6.72 12.09
CA MET A 10 -16.37 7.65 10.95
C MET A 10 -16.33 9.12 11.39
N TRP A 11 -17.10 9.49 12.43
CA TRP A 11 -17.08 10.83 12.99
C TRP A 11 -15.71 11.16 13.59
N ILE A 12 -15.15 10.26 14.40
CA ILE A 12 -13.81 10.43 14.98
C ILE A 12 -12.75 10.62 13.89
N LYS A 13 -12.81 9.81 12.82
CA LYS A 13 -11.89 9.93 11.68
C LYS A 13 -12.04 11.27 10.95
N LYS A 14 -13.27 11.71 10.71
CA LYS A 14 -13.56 13.02 10.10
C LYS A 14 -13.01 14.19 10.93
N TYR A 15 -13.06 14.09 12.26
CA TYR A 15 -12.62 15.15 13.18
C TYR A 15 -11.27 14.87 13.85
N LYS A 16 -10.41 14.04 13.23
CA LYS A 16 -9.08 13.67 13.75
C LYS A 16 -8.22 14.87 14.14
N HIS A 17 -8.17 15.90 13.30
CA HIS A 17 -7.38 17.10 13.57
C HIS A 17 -7.93 17.91 14.77
N PRO A 18 -9.21 18.31 14.80
CA PRO A 18 -9.81 18.94 15.97
C PRO A 18 -9.63 18.16 17.29
N LEU A 19 -9.78 16.83 17.27
CA LEU A 19 -9.58 15.99 18.46
C LEU A 19 -8.13 16.06 18.96
N ARG A 20 -7.14 16.03 18.05
CA ARG A 20 -5.72 16.19 18.43
C ARG A 20 -5.44 17.57 19.02
N VAL A 21 -6.04 18.63 18.48
CA VAL A 21 -5.91 19.99 19.01
C VAL A 21 -6.49 20.06 20.43
N LEU A 22 -7.70 19.52 20.64
CA LEU A 22 -8.30 19.45 21.98
C LEU A 22 -7.42 18.66 22.95
N GLY A 23 -6.90 17.51 22.53
CA GLY A 23 -5.96 16.72 23.32
C GLY A 23 -4.70 17.51 23.70
N GLY A 24 -4.14 18.28 22.77
CA GLY A 24 -3.01 19.18 23.03
C GLY A 24 -3.33 20.30 24.02
N ILE A 25 -4.54 20.87 23.98
CA ILE A 25 -5.00 21.87 24.94
C ILE A 25 -5.08 21.25 26.35
N PHE A 26 -5.72 20.09 26.49
CA PHE A 26 -5.81 19.38 27.76
C PHE A 26 -4.43 18.98 28.29
N PHE A 27 -3.52 18.58 27.40
CA PHE A 27 -2.13 18.29 27.77
C PHE A 27 -1.44 19.54 28.34
N GLY A 28 -1.55 20.68 27.67
CA GLY A 28 -0.99 21.95 28.15
C GLY A 28 -1.56 22.38 29.50
N MET A 29 -2.87 22.30 29.67
CA MET A 29 -3.52 22.56 30.97
C MET A 29 -3.07 21.58 32.05
N GLY A 30 -2.90 20.31 31.70
CA GLY A 30 -2.39 19.27 32.60
C GLY A 30 -0.97 19.56 33.08
N LEU A 31 -0.09 20.05 32.20
CA LEU A 31 1.27 20.47 32.57
C LEU A 31 1.26 21.67 33.53
N LEU A 32 0.38 22.65 33.29
CA LEU A 32 0.21 23.78 34.21
C LEU A 32 -0.27 23.30 35.58
N ALA A 33 -1.27 22.42 35.63
CA ALA A 33 -1.75 21.81 36.87
C ALA A 33 -0.64 20.99 37.57
N ALA A 34 0.17 20.24 36.83
CA ALA A 34 1.30 19.52 37.40
C ALA A 34 2.33 20.46 38.06
N PHE A 35 2.58 21.63 37.47
CA PHE A 35 3.49 22.62 38.06
C PHE A 35 2.98 23.15 39.40
N PHE A 36 1.70 23.52 39.48
CA PHE A 36 1.08 23.96 40.73
C PHE A 36 1.04 22.84 41.77
N TRP A 37 0.83 21.58 41.36
CA TRP A 37 0.91 20.43 42.26
C TRP A 37 2.31 20.25 42.87
N ILE A 38 3.36 20.33 42.04
CA ILE A 38 4.76 20.28 42.50
C ILE A 38 5.09 21.44 43.45
N SER A 39 4.41 22.58 43.29
CA SER A 39 4.56 23.75 44.15
C SER A 39 3.84 23.61 45.52
N GLY A 40 3.23 22.46 45.80
CA GLY A 40 2.61 22.13 47.09
C GLY A 40 1.10 22.40 47.17
N PHE A 41 0.44 22.73 46.05
CA PHE A 41 -1.01 22.87 46.00
C PHE A 41 -1.70 21.52 45.78
N ASP A 42 -2.81 21.28 46.49
CA ASP A 42 -3.59 20.03 46.38
C ASP A 42 -4.55 20.07 45.18
N ILE A 43 -4.01 19.84 43.99
CA ILE A 43 -4.75 19.86 42.71
C ILE A 43 -4.47 18.62 41.84
N GLU A 44 -3.93 17.57 42.45
CA GLU A 44 -3.62 16.29 41.81
C GLU A 44 -4.83 15.71 41.02
N PRO A 45 -6.07 15.71 41.55
CA PRO A 45 -7.22 15.17 40.81
C PRO A 45 -7.51 15.94 39.52
N VAL A 46 -7.22 17.25 39.51
CA VAL A 46 -7.39 18.10 38.32
C VAL A 46 -6.34 17.77 37.28
N ALA A 47 -5.06 17.67 37.68
CA ALA A 47 -3.97 17.27 36.77
C ALA A 47 -4.22 15.89 36.16
N PHE A 48 -4.68 14.93 36.97
CA PHE A 48 -5.05 13.59 36.51
C PHE A 48 -6.20 13.62 35.50
N SER A 49 -7.27 14.37 35.78
CA SER A 49 -8.44 14.46 34.89
C SER A 49 -8.09 15.07 33.53
N LEU A 50 -7.27 16.12 33.54
CA LEU A 50 -6.77 16.76 32.33
C LEU A 50 -5.86 15.82 31.54
N GLY A 51 -5.01 15.05 32.22
CA GLY A 51 -4.19 14.00 31.61
C GLY A 51 -5.03 12.92 30.93
N MET A 52 -6.04 12.39 31.62
CA MET A 52 -6.97 11.40 31.07
C MET A 52 -7.71 11.90 29.83
N MET A 53 -8.18 13.15 29.85
CA MET A 53 -8.83 13.78 28.69
C MET A 53 -7.86 13.98 27.52
N SER A 54 -6.64 14.42 27.80
CA SER A 54 -5.59 14.50 26.78
C SER A 54 -5.34 13.15 26.12
N SER A 55 -5.11 12.10 26.92
CA SER A 55 -4.89 10.74 26.42
C SER A 55 -6.06 10.23 25.59
N LEU A 56 -7.31 10.45 26.05
CA LEU A 56 -8.51 10.05 25.33
C LEU A 56 -8.55 10.68 23.93
N PHE A 57 -8.40 12.01 23.86
CA PHE A 57 -8.50 12.73 22.59
C PHE A 57 -7.34 12.42 21.64
N LEU A 58 -6.11 12.28 22.15
CA LEU A 58 -4.94 11.93 21.34
C LEU A 58 -4.99 10.48 20.83
N ALA A 59 -5.47 9.54 21.65
CA ALA A 59 -5.58 8.13 21.27
C ALA A 59 -6.80 7.82 20.39
N SER A 60 -7.89 8.59 20.52
CA SER A 60 -9.15 8.31 19.83
C SER A 60 -9.03 8.09 18.31
N PRO A 61 -8.24 8.85 17.52
CA PRO A 61 -8.14 8.62 16.09
C PRO A 61 -7.43 7.30 15.76
N SER A 62 -6.44 6.90 16.55
CA SER A 62 -5.73 5.64 16.37
C SER A 62 -6.63 4.45 16.71
N VAL A 63 -7.44 4.57 17.77
CA VAL A 63 -8.43 3.56 18.14
C VAL A 63 -9.52 3.45 17.06
N ALA A 64 -9.98 4.57 16.49
CA ALA A 64 -10.94 4.57 15.40
C ALA A 64 -10.37 3.92 14.13
N GLU A 65 -9.09 4.11 13.84
CA GLU A 65 -8.41 3.45 12.71
C GLU A 65 -8.33 1.93 12.90
N TYR A 66 -8.11 1.47 14.13
CA TYR A 66 -8.09 0.04 14.43
C TYR A 66 -9.46 -0.63 14.22
N PHE A 67 -10.55 0.00 14.64
CA PHE A 67 -11.91 -0.57 14.52
C PHE A 67 -12.56 -0.33 13.16
N LEU A 68 -12.20 0.76 12.47
CA LEU A 68 -12.69 1.10 11.15
C LEU A 68 -11.52 1.58 10.28
N PRO A 69 -10.69 0.65 9.79
CA PRO A 69 -9.56 1.02 8.94
C PRO A 69 -10.06 1.66 7.65
N ASP A 70 -9.32 2.64 7.13
CA ASP A 70 -9.66 3.34 5.86
C ASP A 70 -9.73 2.37 4.67
N ARG A 71 -8.94 1.30 4.75
CA ARG A 71 -8.96 0.20 3.81
C ARG A 71 -9.12 -1.13 4.54
N LYS A 72 -9.79 -2.07 3.88
CA LYS A 72 -9.83 -3.46 4.33
C LYS A 72 -8.39 -4.01 4.34
N PRO A 73 -7.94 -4.77 5.36
CA PRO A 73 -6.66 -5.45 5.29
C PRO A 73 -6.65 -6.43 4.11
N VAL A 74 -5.50 -6.61 3.45
CA VAL A 74 -5.38 -7.48 2.27
C VAL A 74 -5.90 -8.90 2.56
N ARG A 75 -5.68 -9.42 3.77
CA ARG A 75 -6.20 -10.73 4.21
C ARG A 75 -7.70 -10.91 4.07
N ASP A 76 -8.44 -9.83 4.24
CA ASP A 76 -9.88 -9.91 4.21
C ASP A 76 -10.41 -9.54 2.81
N MET A 77 -9.59 -8.99 1.91
CA MET A 77 -9.98 -8.58 0.56
C MET A 77 -10.39 -9.76 -0.33
N SER A 78 -11.35 -9.54 -1.22
CA SER A 78 -11.63 -10.44 -2.34
C SER A 78 -10.58 -10.29 -3.44
N PHE A 79 -10.57 -11.22 -4.40
CA PHE A 79 -9.71 -11.15 -5.59
C PHE A 79 -9.82 -9.80 -6.33
N GLU A 80 -11.05 -9.37 -6.63
CA GLU A 80 -11.28 -8.09 -7.34
C GLU A 80 -10.87 -6.87 -6.50
N GLU A 81 -11.05 -6.94 -5.18
CA GLU A 81 -10.60 -5.88 -4.28
C GLU A 81 -9.06 -5.78 -4.27
N ILE A 82 -8.34 -6.90 -4.40
CA ILE A 82 -6.87 -6.93 -4.51
C ILE A 82 -6.41 -6.30 -5.83
N LEU A 83 -7.06 -6.64 -6.96
CA LEU A 83 -6.71 -6.08 -8.27
C LEU A 83 -6.96 -4.56 -8.34
N ASP A 84 -8.03 -4.06 -7.71
CA ASP A 84 -8.31 -2.62 -7.60
C ASP A 84 -7.43 -1.92 -6.53
N PHE A 85 -6.90 -2.67 -5.57
CA PHE A 85 -5.99 -2.16 -4.53
C PHE A 85 -4.59 -1.86 -5.07
N ILE A 86 -4.02 -2.77 -5.87
CA ILE A 86 -2.64 -2.68 -6.35
C ILE A 86 -2.35 -1.33 -7.07
N PRO A 87 -3.17 -0.83 -8.02
CA PRO A 87 -2.89 0.45 -8.67
C PRO A 87 -2.90 1.67 -7.73
N LYS A 88 -3.46 1.54 -6.52
CA LYS A 88 -3.56 2.61 -5.53
C LYS A 88 -2.37 2.66 -4.57
N THR A 89 -1.47 1.67 -4.62
CA THR A 89 -0.24 1.65 -3.81
C THR A 89 0.91 2.37 -4.49
N ASP A 90 1.91 2.77 -3.71
CA ASP A 90 3.16 3.32 -4.21
C ASP A 90 4.24 2.21 -4.32
N PRO A 91 4.79 1.93 -5.52
CA PRO A 91 5.82 0.91 -5.71
C PRO A 91 7.09 1.06 -4.84
N SER A 92 7.56 2.27 -4.53
CA SER A 92 8.80 2.44 -3.75
C SER A 92 8.54 2.43 -2.24
N GLU A 93 7.40 2.99 -1.81
CA GLU A 93 7.07 3.12 -0.40
C GLU A 93 6.36 1.88 0.16
N ASP A 94 5.42 1.28 -0.57
CA ASP A 94 4.59 0.19 -0.05
C ASP A 94 5.18 -1.20 -0.31
N TRP A 95 6.10 -1.34 -1.27
CA TRP A 95 6.62 -2.63 -1.72
C TRP A 95 8.12 -2.79 -1.47
N HIS A 96 8.54 -4.03 -1.26
CA HIS A 96 9.94 -4.41 -1.15
C HIS A 96 10.31 -5.40 -2.25
N GLY A 97 11.51 -5.22 -2.81
CA GLY A 97 11.97 -6.00 -3.95
C GLY A 97 13.26 -6.74 -3.72
N ILE A 98 13.30 -7.97 -4.21
CA ILE A 98 14.49 -8.81 -4.30
C ILE A 98 14.63 -9.21 -5.76
N SER A 99 15.67 -8.73 -6.42
CA SER A 99 15.99 -9.12 -7.79
C SER A 99 17.24 -10.00 -7.82
N ARG A 100 17.18 -11.09 -8.58
CA ARG A 100 18.31 -11.99 -8.90
C ARG A 100 18.36 -12.15 -10.41
N GLU A 101 19.50 -12.62 -10.91
CA GLU A 101 19.70 -12.83 -12.36
C GLU A 101 18.63 -13.70 -13.02
N TRP A 102 18.09 -14.69 -12.30
CA TRP A 102 17.15 -15.68 -12.83
C TRP A 102 15.68 -15.43 -12.41
N ALA A 103 15.42 -14.53 -11.46
CA ALA A 103 14.08 -14.22 -10.99
C ALA A 103 14.01 -12.89 -10.22
N SER A 104 12.87 -12.22 -10.30
CA SER A 104 12.54 -11.05 -9.49
C SER A 104 11.30 -11.31 -8.67
N GLU A 105 11.34 -10.92 -7.41
CA GLU A 105 10.20 -10.97 -6.49
C GLU A 105 9.96 -9.58 -5.88
N ARG A 106 8.69 -9.22 -5.73
CA ARG A 106 8.24 -7.98 -5.09
C ARG A 106 7.09 -8.32 -4.15
N PHE A 107 7.16 -7.94 -2.88
CA PHE A 107 6.10 -8.22 -1.91
C PHE A 107 5.69 -6.96 -1.15
N LEU A 108 4.42 -6.92 -0.75
CA LEU A 108 3.85 -5.79 -0.02
C LEU A 108 4.42 -5.76 1.41
N LYS A 109 4.90 -4.59 1.87
CA LYS A 109 5.47 -4.44 3.23
C LYS A 109 4.43 -4.68 4.33
N GLU A 110 3.18 -4.30 4.10
CA GLU A 110 2.07 -4.52 5.04
C GLU A 110 1.74 -6.02 5.19
N ASP A 111 1.70 -6.76 4.07
CA ASP A 111 1.40 -8.20 4.07
C ASP A 111 2.24 -8.92 3.00
N PRO A 112 3.40 -9.50 3.37
CA PRO A 112 4.32 -10.18 2.45
C PRO A 112 3.74 -11.41 1.73
N ARG A 113 2.52 -11.82 2.09
CA ARG A 113 1.80 -12.90 1.39
C ARG A 113 1.31 -12.44 0.02
N LEU A 114 1.02 -11.15 -0.16
CA LEU A 114 0.77 -10.57 -1.47
C LEU A 114 2.10 -10.26 -2.15
N ARG A 115 2.37 -10.94 -3.27
CA ARG A 115 3.64 -10.81 -3.97
C ARG A 115 3.49 -11.00 -5.47
N PHE A 116 4.33 -10.29 -6.21
CA PHE A 116 4.61 -10.58 -7.60
C PHE A 116 5.88 -11.39 -7.74
N ARG A 117 5.89 -12.26 -8.75
CA ARG A 117 7.05 -13.07 -9.12
C ARG A 117 7.21 -13.10 -10.63
N ALA A 118 8.44 -12.90 -11.07
CA ALA A 118 8.85 -13.11 -12.45
C ALA A 118 10.06 -14.04 -12.46
N LYS A 119 10.10 -14.96 -13.42
CA LYS A 119 11.28 -15.78 -13.72
C LYS A 119 11.82 -15.32 -15.07
N PHE A 120 13.14 -15.19 -15.17
CA PHE A 120 13.81 -14.74 -16.40
C PHE A 120 14.54 -15.87 -17.13
N ILE A 121 14.20 -17.11 -16.78
CA ILE A 121 14.72 -18.35 -17.35
C ILE A 121 13.56 -19.14 -17.96
N ASP A 122 13.86 -20.05 -18.90
CA ASP A 122 12.95 -20.95 -19.64
C ASP A 122 11.46 -20.86 -19.26
N ASP A 123 11.07 -21.38 -18.08
CA ASP A 123 9.67 -21.42 -17.61
C ASP A 123 8.94 -20.07 -17.52
N GLY A 124 9.68 -18.97 -17.38
CA GLY A 124 9.16 -17.61 -17.25
C GLY A 124 9.09 -16.83 -18.56
N ILE A 125 9.67 -17.37 -19.64
CA ILE A 125 9.66 -16.71 -20.95
C ILE A 125 8.33 -16.99 -21.64
N HIS A 126 7.61 -15.92 -21.96
CA HIS A 126 6.40 -15.99 -22.77
C HIS A 126 6.72 -16.07 -24.26
N CYS A 127 7.61 -15.21 -24.73
CA CYS A 127 7.97 -15.09 -26.13
C CYS A 127 9.41 -14.58 -26.24
N GLU A 128 10.26 -15.38 -26.87
CA GLU A 128 11.60 -14.96 -27.28
C GLU A 128 11.50 -14.15 -28.58
N ASP A 129 12.24 -13.04 -28.66
CA ASP A 129 12.35 -12.18 -29.84
C ASP A 129 10.99 -11.73 -30.42
N SER A 130 10.19 -11.03 -29.62
CA SER A 130 8.95 -10.41 -30.07
C SER A 130 9.19 -9.55 -31.30
N THR A 131 8.51 -9.85 -32.41
CA THR A 131 8.69 -9.16 -33.69
C THR A 131 7.80 -7.92 -33.85
N GLU A 132 7.07 -7.54 -32.81
CA GLU A 132 6.07 -6.47 -32.90
C GLU A 132 6.71 -5.09 -33.10
N ASP A 133 6.11 -4.28 -33.97
CA ASP A 133 6.64 -2.97 -34.38
C ASP A 133 6.88 -2.03 -33.21
N TRP A 134 6.01 -2.04 -32.20
CA TRP A 134 6.16 -1.17 -31.03
C TRP A 134 7.32 -1.63 -30.12
N ALA A 135 7.56 -2.94 -30.02
CA ALA A 135 8.60 -3.52 -29.17
C ALA A 135 10.00 -3.40 -29.79
N ASN A 136 10.10 -3.27 -31.12
CA ASN A 136 11.36 -3.23 -31.88
C ASN A 136 11.78 -1.84 -32.37
N ARG A 137 11.06 -0.79 -31.96
CA ARG A 137 11.37 0.61 -32.30
C ARG A 137 12.44 1.24 -31.41
N HIS A 138 13.11 0.44 -30.59
CA HIS A 138 14.19 0.86 -29.71
C HIS A 138 15.57 0.69 -30.37
N PRO A 139 16.62 1.39 -29.87
CA PRO A 139 17.99 1.23 -30.37
C PRO A 139 18.46 -0.24 -30.38
N ASP A 140 18.19 -0.99 -29.31
CA ASP A 140 18.27 -2.45 -29.33
C ASP A 140 16.92 -3.04 -29.71
N LYS A 141 16.92 -3.90 -30.74
CA LYS A 141 15.73 -4.56 -31.29
C LYS A 141 15.41 -5.88 -30.59
N ARG A 142 16.14 -6.25 -29.55
CA ARG A 142 15.81 -7.43 -28.75
C ARG A 142 14.63 -7.11 -27.84
N ALA A 143 13.59 -7.91 -27.97
CA ALA A 143 12.38 -7.82 -27.15
C ALA A 143 12.01 -9.22 -26.65
N THR A 144 11.96 -9.41 -25.34
CA THR A 144 11.60 -10.71 -24.73
C THR A 144 10.42 -10.52 -23.80
N GLY A 145 9.36 -11.29 -24.02
CA GLY A 145 8.19 -11.32 -23.14
C GLY A 145 8.42 -12.23 -21.94
N TYR A 146 8.16 -11.74 -20.74
CA TYR A 146 8.19 -12.53 -19.51
C TYR A 146 6.82 -12.56 -18.84
N TRP A 147 6.56 -13.67 -18.15
CA TRP A 147 5.39 -13.82 -17.30
C TRP A 147 5.64 -13.23 -15.91
N TYR A 148 4.70 -12.40 -15.49
CA TYR A 148 4.63 -11.85 -14.14
C TYR A 148 3.40 -12.44 -13.46
N GLU A 149 3.62 -13.11 -12.36
CA GLU A 149 2.61 -13.86 -11.62
C GLU A 149 2.32 -13.15 -10.30
N LEU A 150 1.03 -12.92 -10.02
CA LEU A 150 0.53 -12.39 -8.77
C LEU A 150 0.09 -13.55 -7.86
N TYR A 151 0.64 -13.58 -6.65
CA TYR A 151 0.30 -14.56 -5.63
C TYR A 151 -0.25 -13.89 -4.37
N TYR A 152 -1.18 -14.58 -3.72
CA TYR A 152 -1.61 -14.28 -2.36
C TYR A 152 -1.62 -15.55 -1.52
N ASP A 153 -0.85 -15.56 -0.43
CA ASP A 153 -0.75 -16.69 0.51
C ASP A 153 -0.38 -18.02 -0.19
N GLY A 154 0.44 -17.93 -1.24
CA GLY A 154 0.86 -19.07 -2.07
C GLY A 154 -0.16 -19.50 -3.14
N ALA A 155 -1.38 -18.96 -3.13
CA ALA A 155 -2.35 -19.16 -4.21
C ALA A 155 -2.01 -18.24 -5.39
N PHE A 156 -2.00 -18.83 -6.60
CA PHE A 156 -1.93 -18.06 -7.84
C PHE A 156 -3.23 -17.27 -8.01
N LEU A 157 -3.11 -15.95 -8.13
CA LEU A 157 -4.25 -15.07 -8.34
C LEU A 157 -4.41 -14.70 -9.81
N ASP A 158 -3.35 -14.19 -10.42
CA ASP A 158 -3.39 -13.67 -11.78
C ASP A 158 -2.01 -13.72 -12.45
N ARG A 159 -1.96 -13.62 -13.77
CA ARG A 159 -0.73 -13.43 -14.54
C ARG A 159 -0.91 -12.40 -15.65
N PHE A 160 0.14 -11.63 -15.88
CA PHE A 160 0.22 -10.69 -16.98
C PHE A 160 1.61 -10.78 -17.63
N ILE A 161 1.73 -10.16 -18.80
CA ILE A 161 2.95 -10.16 -19.60
C ILE A 161 3.56 -8.77 -19.55
N LEU A 162 4.86 -8.70 -19.32
CA LEU A 162 5.63 -7.52 -19.67
C LEU A 162 6.72 -7.93 -20.67
N VAL A 163 6.94 -7.09 -21.66
CA VAL A 163 7.95 -7.26 -22.70
C VAL A 163 9.14 -6.39 -22.35
N SER A 164 10.28 -7.03 -22.10
CA SER A 164 11.55 -6.37 -21.87
C SER A 164 12.12 -5.90 -23.20
N VAL A 165 12.30 -4.60 -23.36
CA VAL A 165 12.73 -3.92 -24.61
C VAL A 165 14.04 -3.13 -24.40
N ASP A 166 14.63 -2.66 -25.50
CA ASP A 166 15.90 -1.89 -25.52
C ASP A 166 17.04 -2.58 -24.75
N GLY A 167 17.18 -3.90 -24.91
CA GLY A 167 18.23 -4.68 -24.25
C GLY A 167 18.02 -4.82 -22.73
N GLY A 168 16.76 -4.80 -22.27
CA GLY A 168 16.40 -4.99 -20.86
C GLY A 168 16.34 -3.71 -20.04
N ARG A 169 16.26 -2.54 -20.68
CA ARG A 169 16.21 -1.23 -19.99
C ARG A 169 14.82 -0.83 -19.55
N ALA A 170 13.80 -1.41 -20.16
CA ALA A 170 12.41 -1.17 -19.82
C ALA A 170 11.60 -2.44 -20.03
N ASP A 171 10.72 -2.73 -19.09
CA ASP A 171 9.66 -3.73 -19.28
C ASP A 171 8.39 -2.96 -19.59
N LEU A 172 7.65 -3.33 -20.65
CA LEU A 172 6.44 -2.65 -21.09
C LEU A 172 5.29 -3.65 -21.25
N PRO A 173 4.07 -3.32 -20.81
CA PRO A 173 2.92 -4.18 -21.06
C PRO A 173 2.56 -4.16 -22.57
N PRO A 174 2.25 -5.33 -23.16
CA PRO A 174 1.79 -5.38 -24.54
C PRO A 174 0.41 -4.73 -24.68
N PRO A 175 0.14 -3.99 -25.77
CA PRO A 175 -1.19 -3.48 -26.05
C PRO A 175 -2.14 -4.63 -26.44
N ASP A 176 -3.43 -4.46 -26.15
CA ASP A 176 -4.46 -5.38 -26.63
C ASP A 176 -4.46 -5.45 -28.16
N LEU A 177 -4.53 -6.66 -28.71
CA LEU A 177 -4.42 -6.87 -30.17
C LEU A 177 -5.61 -6.29 -30.96
N GLN A 178 -6.78 -6.16 -30.33
CA GLN A 178 -7.99 -5.66 -30.98
C GLN A 178 -8.16 -4.15 -30.76
N THR A 179 -8.00 -3.67 -29.53
CA THR A 179 -8.24 -2.25 -29.18
C THR A 179 -6.99 -1.39 -29.29
N LYS A 180 -5.79 -2.00 -29.25
CA LYS A 180 -4.48 -1.33 -29.15
C LYS A 180 -4.33 -0.48 -27.88
N GLU A 181 -5.15 -0.74 -26.87
CA GLU A 181 -5.10 -0.07 -25.58
C GLU A 181 -4.38 -0.96 -24.55
N ILE A 182 -3.78 -0.33 -23.54
CA ILE A 182 -3.13 -1.00 -22.42
C ILE A 182 -4.04 -0.87 -21.21
N SER A 183 -4.28 -1.96 -20.48
CA SER A 183 -5.10 -1.89 -19.27
C SER A 183 -4.41 -1.02 -18.21
N GLN A 184 -5.19 -0.27 -17.42
CA GLN A 184 -4.61 0.56 -16.35
C GLN A 184 -3.86 -0.29 -15.32
N PHE A 185 -4.31 -1.52 -15.09
CA PHE A 185 -3.68 -2.47 -14.18
C PHE A 185 -2.30 -2.88 -14.71
N ASP A 186 -2.17 -3.26 -15.98
CA ASP A 186 -0.89 -3.69 -16.56
C ASP A 186 0.11 -2.53 -16.60
N TYR A 187 -0.38 -1.33 -16.95
CA TYR A 187 0.44 -0.11 -16.93
C TYR A 187 0.96 0.24 -15.53
N HIS A 188 0.14 0.09 -14.48
CA HIS A 188 0.61 0.32 -13.11
C HIS A 188 1.51 -0.81 -12.62
N SER A 189 1.17 -2.06 -12.95
CA SER A 189 1.92 -3.26 -12.57
C SER A 189 3.36 -3.23 -13.07
N GLN A 190 3.59 -2.66 -14.25
CA GLN A 190 4.92 -2.36 -14.80
C GLN A 190 5.84 -1.64 -13.79
N ARG A 191 5.32 -0.62 -13.09
CA ARG A 191 6.11 0.23 -12.18
C ARG A 191 6.66 -0.52 -10.97
N TYR A 192 6.02 -1.61 -10.58
CA TYR A 192 6.50 -2.46 -9.48
C TYR A 192 7.73 -3.27 -9.88
N MET A 193 7.93 -3.48 -11.19
CA MET A 193 8.98 -4.35 -11.73
C MET A 193 10.20 -3.57 -12.22
N THR A 194 10.01 -2.33 -12.65
CA THR A 194 11.07 -1.43 -13.14
C THR A 194 11.67 -0.59 -12.00
N ILE A 195 12.46 -1.21 -11.10
CA ILE A 195 13.33 -0.50 -10.12
C ILE A 195 14.61 -1.31 -9.91
#